data_AF-A0A7V7BAV5-F1
#
_entry.id   AF-A0A7V7BAV5-F1
#
_cell.length_a   1.000
_cell.length_b   1.000
_cell.length_c   1.000
_cell.angle_alpha   90.00
_cell.angle_beta   90.00
_cell.angle_gamma   90.00
#
_symmetry.space_group_name_H-M   'P 1'
#
loop_
_entity.id
_entity.type
_entity.pdbx_description
1 polymer ?
#
loop_
_entity_poly.entity_id
_entity_poly.type
_entity_poly.pdbx_seq_one_letter_code
_entity_poly.pdbx_strand_id
1 'polypeptide(L)'
;MKTYRRFQRLSNGHYLAMYITRHKTPLKTNAYIVAICIFPTKRECNYWFRHQEQVIAKRVNTWGMEGMLIALKWLKELENIIRPGESIVIYWVDERRGRAFRFLERYGYKKGVYLDRPCYILNKNGSLRD
;
A
#
# COMPACT_ATOMS: atom_id res chain seq x y z
N MET A 1 -13.20 -5.03 -11.01
CA MET A 1 -11.89 -5.36 -10.42
C MET A 1 -12.10 -5.70 -8.94
N LYS A 2 -11.70 -6.89 -8.47
CA LYS A 2 -11.92 -7.31 -7.06
C LYS A 2 -10.80 -6.75 -6.19
N THR A 3 -11.15 -5.99 -5.15
CA THR A 3 -10.20 -5.48 -4.15
C THR A 3 -10.28 -6.34 -2.89
N TYR A 4 -9.15 -6.93 -2.50
CA TYR A 4 -9.00 -7.58 -1.20
C TYR A 4 -8.78 -6.52 -0.12
N ARG A 5 -9.37 -6.72 1.06
CA ARG A 5 -9.33 -5.76 2.16
C ARG A 5 -8.93 -6.48 3.44
N ARG A 6 -7.94 -5.94 4.15
CA ARG A 6 -7.51 -6.43 5.45
C ARG A 6 -7.58 -5.30 6.46
N PHE A 7 -8.06 -5.60 7.66
CA PHE A 7 -8.19 -4.64 8.75
C PHE A 7 -7.54 -5.19 10.02
N GLN A 8 -6.96 -4.30 10.81
CA GLN A 8 -6.44 -4.59 12.15
C GLN A 8 -6.79 -3.43 13.07
N ARG A 9 -7.35 -3.73 14.24
CA ARG A 9 -7.50 -2.72 15.30
C ARG A 9 -6.14 -2.56 15.98
N LEU A 10 -5.69 -1.31 16.11
CA LEU A 10 -4.45 -0.92 16.78
C LEU A 10 -4.70 -0.70 18.28
N SER A 11 -3.63 -0.66 19.06
CA SER A 11 -3.67 -0.40 20.51
C SER A 11 -4.38 0.90 20.88
N ASN A 12 -4.25 1.94 20.04
CA ASN A 12 -4.91 3.24 20.21
C ASN A 12 -6.39 3.27 19.77
N GLY A 13 -7.00 2.10 19.54
CA GLY A 13 -8.40 1.95 19.15
C GLY A 13 -8.71 2.23 17.68
N HIS A 14 -7.77 2.79 16.90
CA HIS A 14 -7.95 3.02 15.47
C HIS A 14 -7.83 1.72 14.66
N TYR A 15 -8.19 1.77 13.38
CA TYR A 15 -8.07 0.68 12.44
C TYR A 15 -7.03 0.98 11.37
N LEU A 16 -6.03 0.12 11.28
CA LEU A 16 -5.20 -0.02 10.09
C LEU A 16 -5.97 -0.81 9.04
N ALA A 17 -5.98 -0.31 7.80
CA ALA A 17 -6.55 -0.99 6.66
C ALA A 17 -5.52 -1.07 5.51
N MET A 18 -5.51 -2.22 4.84
CA MET A 18 -4.78 -2.44 3.60
C MET A 18 -5.74 -2.94 2.54
N TYR A 19 -5.71 -2.28 1.39
CA TYR A 19 -6.51 -2.59 0.21
C TYR A 19 -5.57 -3.06 -0.88
N ILE A 20 -5.83 -4.22 -1.47
CA ILE A 20 -5.01 -4.81 -2.52
C ILE A 20 -5.88 -5.00 -3.76
N THR A 21 -5.50 -4.34 -4.84
CA THR A 21 -6.24 -4.35 -6.09
C THR A 21 -5.33 -4.85 -7.20
N ARG A 22 -5.71 -5.94 -7.84
CA ARG A 22 -4.93 -6.55 -8.91
C ARG A 22 -5.24 -5.88 -10.24
N HIS A 23 -4.21 -5.36 -10.88
CA HIS A 23 -4.25 -4.72 -12.20
C HIS A 23 -3.39 -5.53 -13.19
N LYS A 24 -3.93 -5.87 -14.36
CA LYS A 24 -3.14 -6.53 -15.42
C LYS A 24 -2.35 -5.47 -16.18
N THR A 25 -1.04 -5.64 -16.29
CA THR A 25 -0.17 -4.78 -17.07
C THR A 25 -0.29 -5.11 -18.57
N PRO A 26 0.14 -4.21 -19.48
CA PRO A 26 0.24 -4.51 -20.91
C PRO A 26 1.08 -5.76 -21.23
N LEU A 27 2.07 -6.06 -20.38
CA LEU A 27 2.95 -7.23 -20.48
C LEU A 27 2.30 -8.53 -19.97
N LYS A 28 0.98 -8.54 -19.73
CA LYS A 28 0.21 -9.68 -19.18
C LYS A 28 0.65 -10.15 -17.79
N THR A 29 1.47 -9.38 -17.08
CA THR A 29 1.81 -9.60 -15.67
C THR A 29 0.84 -8.85 -14.75
N ASN A 30 0.90 -9.10 -13.45
CA ASN A 30 0.04 -8.43 -12.47
C ASN A 30 0.82 -7.35 -11.71
N ALA A 31 0.21 -6.19 -11.57
CA ALA A 31 0.58 -5.18 -10.58
C ALA A 31 -0.45 -5.22 -9.45
N TYR A 32 0.03 -5.37 -8.21
CA TYR A 32 -0.76 -5.36 -6.99
C TYR A 32 -0.73 -3.95 -6.43
N ILE A 33 -1.78 -3.18 -6.73
CA ILE A 33 -1.96 -1.82 -6.24
C ILE A 33 -2.41 -1.90 -4.79
N VAL A 34 -1.58 -1.36 -3.90
CA VAL A 34 -1.78 -1.36 -2.46
C VAL A 34 -2.08 0.05 -1.97
N ALA A 35 -3.14 0.19 -1.19
CA ALA A 35 -3.44 1.40 -0.44
C ALA A 35 -3.50 1.06 1.05
N ILE A 36 -2.83 1.86 1.88
CA ILE A 36 -2.78 1.69 3.33
C ILE A 36 -3.32 2.96 3.99
N CYS A 37 -4.14 2.81 5.02
CA CYS A 37 -4.61 3.94 5.83
C CYS A 37 -4.91 3.55 7.27
N ILE A 38 -4.94 4.55 8.17
CA ILE A 38 -5.33 4.37 9.56
C ILE A 38 -6.43 5.39 9.91
N PHE A 39 -7.59 4.92 10.34
CA PHE A 39 -8.73 5.76 10.77
C PHE A 39 -9.43 5.21 12.01
N PRO A 40 -10.20 6.03 12.75
CA PRO A 40 -10.92 5.58 13.94
C PRO A 40 -11.86 4.39 13.69
N THR A 41 -12.44 4.28 12.49
CA THR A 41 -13.39 3.20 12.15
C THR A 41 -13.08 2.52 10.80
N LYS A 42 -13.49 1.24 10.66
CA LYS A 42 -13.47 0.54 9.36
C LYS A 42 -14.29 1.28 8.29
N ARG A 43 -15.39 1.94 8.68
CA ARG A 43 -16.25 2.72 7.78
C ARG A 43 -15.49 3.91 7.19
N GLU A 44 -14.74 4.64 8.02
CA GLU A 44 -13.89 5.74 7.56
C GLU A 44 -12.75 5.26 6.66
N CYS A 45 -12.10 4.12 6.97
CA CYS A 45 -11.11 3.54 6.05
C CYS A 45 -11.72 3.25 4.67
N ASN A 46 -12.91 2.65 4.64
CA ASN A 46 -13.60 2.34 3.39
C ASN A 46 -14.05 3.60 2.64
N TYR A 47 -14.50 4.61 3.37
CA TYR A 47 -14.84 5.90 2.80
C TYR A 47 -13.61 6.54 2.17
N TRP A 48 -12.49 6.59 2.90
CA TRP A 48 -11.21 7.09 2.39
C TRP A 48 -10.77 6.36 1.11
N PHE A 49 -10.80 5.03 1.11
CA PHE A 49 -10.37 4.24 -0.05
C PHE A 49 -11.21 4.51 -1.31
N ARG A 50 -12.51 4.80 -1.16
CA ARG A 50 -13.41 5.13 -2.28
C ARG A 50 -13.26 6.56 -2.78
N HIS A 51 -12.76 7.47 -1.95
CA HIS A 51 -12.69 8.90 -2.23
C HIS A 51 -11.26 9.43 -2.17
N GLN A 52 -10.27 8.61 -2.56
CA GLN A 52 -8.85 8.97 -2.49
C GLN A 52 -8.49 10.23 -3.29
N GLU A 53 -9.27 10.54 -4.33
CA GLU A 53 -9.09 11.71 -5.20
C GLU A 53 -9.60 13.01 -4.57
N GLN A 54 -10.39 12.91 -3.51
CA GLN A 54 -10.79 14.09 -2.76
C GLN A 54 -9.62 14.47 -1.84
N VAL A 55 -9.16 15.73 -1.92
CA VAL A 55 -8.13 16.25 -1.02
C VAL A 55 -8.68 16.21 0.40
N ILE A 56 -8.34 15.16 1.14
CA ILE A 56 -8.81 15.02 2.52
C ILE A 56 -8.05 16.04 3.36
N ALA A 57 -8.82 16.93 3.99
CA ALA A 57 -8.33 17.93 4.93
C ALA A 57 -7.30 17.32 5.89
N LYS A 58 -6.28 18.12 6.23
CA LYS A 58 -5.17 17.74 7.13
C LYS A 58 -5.71 17.13 8.43
N ARG A 59 -5.87 15.81 8.48
CA ARG A 59 -6.24 15.09 9.71
C ARG A 59 -5.00 14.78 10.55
N VAL A 60 -5.22 14.48 11.83
CA VAL A 60 -4.20 14.13 12.84
C VAL A 60 -3.31 12.98 12.34
N ASN A 61 -2.02 12.99 12.70
CA ASN A 61 -1.14 11.85 12.38
C ASN A 61 -1.57 10.64 13.19
N THR A 62 -2.08 9.61 12.53
CA THR A 62 -2.35 8.31 13.19
C THR A 62 -1.34 7.24 12.79
N TRP A 63 -0.32 7.60 11.99
CA TRP A 63 0.75 6.73 11.51
C TRP A 63 1.83 6.47 12.56
N GLY A 64 1.45 5.85 13.68
CA GLY A 64 2.38 5.39 14.70
C GLY A 64 3.20 4.16 14.27
N MET A 65 4.25 3.83 15.03
CA MET A 65 5.14 2.69 14.73
C MET A 65 4.40 1.36 14.63
N GLU A 66 3.39 1.12 15.47
CA GLU A 66 2.58 -0.09 15.46
C GLU A 66 1.93 -0.33 14.07
N GLY A 67 1.24 0.68 13.54
CA GLY A 67 0.59 0.59 12.23
C GLY A 67 1.59 0.39 11.10
N MET A 68 2.75 1.04 11.18
CA MET A 68 3.84 0.87 10.22
C MET A 68 4.40 -0.56 10.22
N LEU A 69 4.69 -1.13 11.39
CA LEU A 69 5.23 -2.50 11.52
C LEU A 69 4.24 -3.55 11.01
N ILE A 70 2.96 -3.40 11.34
CA ILE A 70 1.91 -4.32 10.86
C ILE A 70 1.73 -4.19 9.35
N ALA A 71 1.71 -2.97 8.81
CA ALA A 71 1.62 -2.75 7.36
C ALA A 71 2.81 -3.37 6.62
N LEU A 72 4.03 -3.19 7.15
CA LEU A 72 5.23 -3.81 6.58
C LEU A 72 5.15 -5.34 6.61
N LYS A 73 4.68 -5.94 7.71
CA LYS A 73 4.46 -7.38 7.80
C LYS A 73 3.52 -7.86 6.68
N TRP A 74 2.40 -7.17 6.48
CA TRP A 74 1.44 -7.51 5.42
C TRP A 74 2.02 -7.32 4.01
N LEU A 75 2.86 -6.31 3.80
CA LEU A 75 3.56 -6.12 2.52
C LEU A 75 4.54 -7.26 2.25
N LYS A 76 5.28 -7.73 3.26
CA LYS A 76 6.17 -8.90 3.12
C LYS A 76 5.39 -10.18 2.84
N GLU A 77 4.25 -10.37 3.50
CA GLU A 77 3.34 -11.49 3.20
C GLU A 77 2.85 -11.42 1.74
N LEU A 78 2.50 -10.23 1.25
CA LEU A 78 2.15 -10.03 -0.16
C LEU A 78 3.33 -10.33 -1.10
N GLU A 79 4.52 -9.86 -0.77
CA GLU A 79 5.74 -10.09 -1.55
C GLU A 79 6.09 -11.58 -1.70
N ASN A 80 5.77 -12.39 -0.70
CA ASN A 80 6.01 -13.84 -0.73
C ASN A 80 5.02 -14.60 -1.61
N ILE A 81 3.84 -14.02 -1.90
CA ILE A 81 2.80 -14.70 -2.69
C ILE A 81 2.75 -14.24 -4.15
N ILE A 82 3.35 -13.09 -4.50
CA ILE A 82 3.42 -12.63 -5.89
C ILE A 82 4.49 -13.38 -6.67
N ARG A 83 4.27 -13.51 -7.97
CA ARG A 83 5.13 -14.25 -8.90
C ARG A 83 6.27 -13.37 -9.44
N PRO A 84 7.36 -13.98 -9.92
CA PRO A 84 8.35 -13.31 -10.75
C PRO A 84 7.71 -12.48 -11.87
N GLY A 85 8.20 -11.25 -12.06
CA GLY A 85 7.70 -10.31 -13.05
C GLY A 85 6.43 -9.55 -12.64
N GLU A 86 5.83 -9.88 -11.48
CA GLU A 86 4.76 -9.09 -10.87
C GLU A 86 5.34 -7.98 -9.99
N SER A 87 4.51 -7.00 -9.65
CA SER A 87 4.95 -5.86 -8.84
C SER A 87 3.94 -5.51 -7.73
N ILE A 88 4.44 -4.91 -6.66
CA ILE A 88 3.64 -4.24 -5.63
C ILE A 88 3.78 -2.74 -5.86
N VAL A 89 2.67 -2.03 -5.95
CA VAL A 89 2.64 -0.58 -6.17
C VAL A 89 1.89 0.09 -5.04
N ILE A 90 2.54 1.01 -4.33
CA ILE A 90 1.93 1.75 -3.22
C ILE A 90 1.82 3.22 -3.62
N TYR A 91 0.59 3.69 -3.78
CA TYR A 91 0.30 5.09 -4.06
C TYR A 91 0.24 5.94 -2.80
N TRP A 92 0.53 7.22 -2.95
CA TRP A 92 0.10 8.26 -2.02
C TRP A 92 -0.52 9.41 -2.79
N VAL A 93 -1.48 10.06 -2.16
CA VAL A 93 -2.17 11.24 -2.70
C VAL A 93 -1.68 12.54 -2.07
N ASP A 94 -0.92 12.45 -0.98
CA ASP A 94 -0.38 13.59 -0.26
C ASP A 94 1.08 13.32 0.17
N GLU A 95 1.87 14.39 0.27
CA GLU A 95 3.29 14.32 0.61
C GLU A 95 3.56 13.69 1.99
N ARG A 96 2.63 13.81 2.94
CA ARG A 96 2.82 13.28 4.29
C ARG A 96 2.80 11.76 4.26
N ARG A 97 1.85 11.15 3.55
CA ARG A 97 1.84 9.70 3.29
C ARG A 97 3.07 9.27 2.48
N GLY A 98 3.47 10.05 1.48
CA GLY A 98 4.71 9.81 0.74
C GLY A 98 5.94 9.76 1.66
N ARG A 99 6.07 10.71 2.61
CA ARG A 99 7.12 10.69 3.64
C ARG A 99 7.02 9.50 4.57
N ALA A 100 5.81 9.14 5.00
CA ALA A 100 5.58 7.97 5.84
C ALA A 100 6.00 6.68 5.14
N PHE A 101 5.90 6.58 3.81
CA PHE A 101 6.33 5.40 3.06
C PHE A 101 7.81 5.38 2.69
N ARG A 102 8.58 6.42 3.00
CA ARG A 102 10.01 6.49 2.67
C ARG A 102 10.82 5.32 3.25
N PHE A 103 10.41 4.76 4.39
CA PHE A 103 11.09 3.60 4.97
C PHE A 103 11.09 2.38 4.03
N LEU A 104 10.13 2.27 3.10
CA LEU A 104 10.03 1.16 2.16
C LEU A 104 11.24 1.08 1.22
N GLU A 105 11.96 2.18 1.03
CA GLU A 105 13.22 2.20 0.28
C GLU A 105 14.25 1.23 0.87
N ARG A 106 14.26 1.08 2.21
CA ARG A 106 15.13 0.12 2.92
C ARG A 106 14.74 -1.34 2.67
N TYR A 107 13.56 -1.58 2.10
CA TYR A 107 13.02 -2.90 1.78
C TYR A 107 12.96 -3.15 0.26
N GLY A 108 13.74 -2.40 -0.52
CA GLY A 108 13.87 -2.61 -1.97
C GLY A 108 12.80 -1.95 -2.83
N TYR A 109 11.84 -1.24 -2.23
CA TYR A 109 10.89 -0.43 -2.99
C TYR A 109 11.61 0.79 -3.59
N LYS A 110 11.27 1.14 -4.82
CA LYS A 110 11.84 2.32 -5.50
C LYS A 110 10.75 3.34 -5.76
N LYS A 111 11.07 4.63 -5.65
CA LYS A 111 10.16 5.68 -6.13
C LYS A 111 9.97 5.54 -7.63
N GLY A 112 8.76 5.78 -8.08
CA GLY A 112 8.42 5.79 -9.49
C GLY A 112 7.06 6.42 -9.73
N VAL A 113 6.54 6.20 -10.93
CA VAL A 113 5.21 6.62 -11.36
C VAL A 113 4.51 5.41 -11.94
N TYR A 114 3.26 5.19 -11.54
CA TYR A 114 2.40 4.13 -12.10
C TYR A 114 1.01 4.71 -12.30
N LEU A 115 0.42 4.53 -13.47
CA LEU A 115 -0.86 5.16 -13.88
C LEU A 115 -0.90 6.67 -13.54
N ASP A 116 0.16 7.39 -13.93
CA ASP A 116 0.33 8.84 -13.74
C ASP A 116 0.29 9.32 -12.27
N ARG A 117 0.54 8.42 -11.32
CA ARG A 117 0.58 8.74 -9.88
C ARG A 117 1.94 8.41 -9.28
N PRO A 118 2.47 9.29 -8.39
CA PRO A 118 3.69 9.00 -7.66
C PRO A 118 3.47 7.79 -6.75
N CYS A 119 4.44 6.87 -6.76
CA CYS A 119 4.33 5.61 -6.03
C CYS A 119 5.68 5.04 -5.60
N TYR A 120 5.61 4.05 -4.72
CA TYR A 120 6.70 3.15 -4.36
C TYR A 120 6.41 1.80 -5.01
N ILE A 121 7.33 1.32 -5.83
CA ILE A 121 7.18 0.08 -6.59
C ILE A 121 8.23 -0.92 -6.13
N LEU A 122 7.79 -2.14 -5.82
CA LEU A 122 8.66 -3.30 -5.68
C LEU A 122 8.38 -4.24 -6.84
N ASN A 123 9.39 -4.51 -7.67
CA ASN A 123 9.31 -5.53 -8.71
C ASN A 123 9.81 -6.84 -8.14
N LYS A 124 9.02 -7.90 -8.27
CA LYS A 124 9.49 -9.24 -7.92
C LYS A 124 10.42 -9.71 -9.02
N ASN A 125 11.71 -9.58 -8.80
CA ASN A 125 12.70 -10.18 -9.67
C ASN A 125 12.45 -11.69 -9.70
N GLY A 126 12.48 -12.29 -10.89
CA GLY A 126 12.65 -13.72 -10.96
C GLY A 126 13.99 -14.05 -10.32
N SER A 127 13.99 -14.90 -9.30
CA SER A 127 15.20 -15.66 -9.03
C SER A 127 15.47 -16.45 -10.30
N LEU A 128 16.51 -16.06 -11.05
CA LEU A 128 17.30 -17.08 -11.73
C LEU A 128 17.79 -17.96 -10.59
N ARG A 129 17.07 -19.05 -10.32
CA ARG A 129 17.64 -20.16 -9.59
C ARG A 129 18.55 -20.79 -10.64
N ASP A 130 19.84 -20.53 -10.50
CA ASP A 130 20.87 -21.40 -11.04
C ASP A 130 20.70 -22.81 -10.46
#